data_AF-A0A0G0VXG1-F1
#
_entry.id   AF-A0A0G0VXG1-F1
#
_cell.length_a   1.000
_cell.length_b   1.000
_cell.length_c   1.000
_cell.angle_alpha   90.00
_cell.angle_beta   90.00
_cell.angle_gamma   90.00
#
_symmetry.space_group_name_H-M   'P 1'
#
loop_
_entity.id
_entity.type
_entity.pdbx_description
1 polymer ?
#
loop_
_entity_poly.entity_id
_entity_poly.type
_entity_poly.pdbx_seq_one_letter_code
_entity_poly.pdbx_strand_id
1 'polypeptide(L)'
;MYKFFVFAPRDEKVIRSIIDAASAAGAGTIGKYKKCAWIAEGRGSWIADKDASPAYGKVGEIEYIDEVKIEMECPDKAIQKVVDAVKKAHPYEEVVIDVFKMERFE
;
A
#
# COMPACT_ATOMS: atom_id res chain seq x y z
N MET A 1 5.77 -1.79 17.50
CA MET A 1 4.62 -1.49 16.63
C MET A 1 5.16 -1.05 15.28
N TYR A 2 4.47 -1.31 14.17
CA TYR A 2 4.82 -0.77 12.87
C TYR A 2 3.71 0.13 12.32
N LYS A 3 4.10 1.09 11.49
CA LYS A 3 3.22 1.76 10.55
C LYS A 3 3.78 1.50 9.17
N PHE A 4 2.93 1.07 8.24
CA PHE A 4 3.34 0.92 6.85
C PHE A 4 2.49 1.80 5.96
N PHE A 5 3.01 2.09 4.77
CA PHE A 5 2.20 2.63 3.70
C PHE A 5 2.53 2.01 2.35
N VAL A 6 1.56 2.08 1.45
CA VAL A 6 1.66 1.62 0.06
C VAL A 6 1.00 2.66 -0.85
N PHE A 7 1.56 2.84 -2.04
CA PHE A 7 0.95 3.66 -3.10
C PHE A 7 0.18 2.76 -4.06
N ALA A 8 -1.05 3.15 -4.39
CA ALA A 8 -1.93 2.39 -5.27
C ALA A 8 -2.70 3.33 -6.21
N PRO A 9 -3.22 2.83 -7.35
CA PRO A 9 -4.11 3.62 -8.20
C PRO A 9 -5.28 4.20 -7.40
N ARG A 10 -5.75 5.40 -7.78
CA ARG A 10 -6.99 5.98 -7.25
C ARG A 10 -8.24 5.23 -7.79
N ASP A 11 -8.35 3.95 -7.42
CA ASP A 11 -9.47 3.06 -7.71
C ASP A 11 -10.04 2.50 -6.41
N GLU A 12 -11.31 2.79 -6.14
CA GLU A 12 -12.01 2.38 -4.91
C GLU A 12 -11.96 0.86 -4.65
N LYS A 13 -12.02 0.02 -5.69
CA LYS A 13 -11.99 -1.44 -5.53
C LYS A 13 -10.59 -1.90 -5.14
N VAL A 14 -9.56 -1.35 -5.77
CA VAL A 14 -8.16 -1.63 -5.44
C VAL A 14 -7.85 -1.22 -4.00
N ILE A 15 -8.24 0.01 -3.64
CA ILE A 15 -8.04 0.55 -2.28
C ILE A 15 -8.69 -0.36 -1.24
N ARG A 16 -9.96 -0.74 -1.44
CA ARG A 16 -10.67 -1.66 -0.54
C ARG A 16 -10.00 -3.02 -0.45
N SER A 17 -9.57 -3.59 -1.59
CA SER A 17 -8.90 -4.88 -1.64
C SER A 17 -7.62 -4.90 -0.79
N ILE A 18 -6.80 -3.86 -0.91
CA ILE A 18 -5.56 -3.70 -0.13
C ILE A 18 -5.85 -3.59 1.36
N ILE A 19 -6.79 -2.72 1.75
CA ILE A 19 -7.18 -2.53 3.17
C ILE A 19 -7.73 -3.82 3.77
N ASP A 20 -8.56 -4.54 3.01
CA ASP A 20 -9.15 -5.80 3.46
C ASP A 20 -8.10 -6.90 3.61
N ALA A 21 -7.17 -7.04 2.66
CA ALA A 21 -6.07 -7.98 2.74
C ALA A 21 -5.14 -7.68 3.92
N ALA A 22 -4.75 -6.42 4.10
CA ALA A 22 -3.93 -5.99 5.23
C ALA A 22 -4.63 -6.23 6.57
N SER A 23 -5.92 -5.92 6.67
CA SER A 23 -6.67 -6.10 7.90
C SER A 23 -6.91 -7.57 8.24
N ALA A 24 -7.20 -8.41 7.24
CA ALA A 24 -7.29 -9.86 7.42
C ALA A 24 -5.96 -10.47 7.90
N ALA A 25 -4.82 -9.90 7.47
CA ALA A 25 -3.49 -10.30 7.92
C ALA A 25 -3.08 -9.71 9.30
N GLY A 26 -3.88 -8.81 9.87
CA GLY A 26 -3.72 -8.32 11.24
C GLY A 26 -3.40 -6.83 11.39
N ALA A 27 -3.40 -6.04 10.31
CA ALA A 27 -3.26 -4.59 10.37
C ALA A 27 -4.57 -3.86 10.72
N GLY A 28 -4.46 -2.58 11.11
CA GLY A 28 -5.59 -1.67 11.25
C GLY A 28 -6.56 -2.03 12.38
N THR A 29 -6.08 -2.70 13.43
CA THR A 29 -6.84 -2.87 14.67
C THR A 29 -6.31 -1.90 15.71
N ILE A 30 -7.14 -0.93 16.11
CA ILE A 30 -6.82 0.07 17.13
C ILE A 30 -7.94 0.03 18.18
N GLY A 31 -7.63 -0.47 19.38
CA GLY A 31 -8.64 -0.66 20.43
C GLY A 31 -9.80 -1.53 19.96
N LYS A 32 -11.02 -0.95 19.89
CA LYS A 32 -12.24 -1.64 19.44
C LYS A 32 -12.55 -1.42 17.95
N TYR A 33 -11.68 -0.74 17.21
CA TYR A 33 -11.86 -0.44 15.79
C TYR A 33 -11.03 -1.40 14.93
N LYS A 34 -11.57 -1.77 13.77
CA LYS A 34 -10.95 -2.66 12.77
C LYS A 34 -10.91 -1.96 11.41
N LYS A 35 -10.04 -2.43 10.51
CA LYS A 35 -9.83 -1.85 9.17
C LYS A 35 -9.47 -0.35 9.20
N CYS A 36 -8.80 0.10 10.27
CA CYS A 36 -8.34 1.48 10.37
C CYS A 36 -7.23 1.73 9.34
N ALA A 37 -7.49 2.64 8.41
CA ALA A 37 -6.55 3.08 7.39
C ALA A 37 -6.66 4.59 7.21
N TRP A 38 -5.53 5.23 6.92
CA TRP A 38 -5.46 6.60 6.42
C TRP A 38 -5.25 6.56 4.91
N ILE A 39 -5.93 7.42 4.16
CA ILE A 39 -5.83 7.49 2.71
C ILE A 39 -5.59 8.94 2.32
N ALA A 40 -4.53 9.20 1.56
CA ALA A 40 -4.23 10.52 1.02
C ALA A 40 -4.06 10.44 -0.51
N GLU A 41 -4.68 11.37 -1.24
CA GLU A 41 -4.55 11.46 -2.70
C GLU A 41 -3.23 12.15 -3.09
N GLY A 42 -2.66 11.73 -4.21
CA GLY A 42 -1.44 12.29 -4.77
C GLY A 42 -1.23 11.90 -6.23
N ARG A 43 -0.01 12.11 -6.73
CA ARG A 43 0.39 11.68 -8.07
C ARG A 43 1.69 10.91 -8.04
N GLY A 44 1.69 9.76 -8.70
CA GLY A 44 2.88 8.98 -9.00
C GLY A 44 3.45 9.39 -10.36
N SER A 45 4.76 9.17 -10.55
CA SER A 45 5.40 9.32 -11.85
C SER A 45 6.55 8.36 -12.02
N TRP A 46 6.74 7.85 -13.24
CA TRP A 46 7.84 6.95 -13.58
C TRP A 46 8.13 7.00 -15.08
N ILE A 47 9.26 6.41 -15.49
CA ILE A 47 9.57 6.05 -16.87
C ILE A 47 9.77 4.55 -16.87
N ALA A 48 9.00 3.81 -17.68
CA ALA A 48 9.15 2.38 -17.80
C ALA A 48 10.31 2.03 -18.72
N ASP A 49 11.23 1.18 -18.25
CA ASP A 49 12.31 0.63 -19.08
C ASP A 49 11.77 -0.40 -20.09
N LYS A 50 12.56 -0.72 -21.11
CA LYS A 50 12.19 -1.63 -22.21
C LYS A 50 11.76 -3.04 -21.79
N ASP A 51 12.19 -3.48 -20.62
CA ASP A 51 11.93 -4.83 -20.09
C ASP A 51 10.75 -4.83 -19.10
N ALA A 52 10.14 -3.68 -18.83
CA ALA A 52 9.01 -3.55 -17.90
C ALA A 52 7.66 -3.84 -18.58
N SER A 53 6.72 -4.38 -17.81
CA SER A 53 5.31 -4.55 -18.21
C SER A 53 4.41 -3.63 -17.39
N PRO A 54 4.42 -2.31 -17.63
CA PRO A 54 3.73 -1.37 -16.77
C PRO A 54 2.21 -1.54 -16.85
N ALA A 55 1.53 -1.46 -15.70
CA ALA A 55 0.07 -1.47 -15.65
C ALA A 55 -0.55 -0.23 -16.34
N TYR A 56 0.19 0.89 -16.38
CA TYR A 56 -0.21 2.14 -17.01
C TYR A 56 0.94 2.76 -17.81
N GLY A 57 0.59 3.39 -18.93
CA GLY A 57 1.52 4.19 -19.72
C GLY A 57 2.35 3.41 -20.76
N LYS A 58 3.40 4.05 -21.28
CA LYS A 58 4.27 3.50 -22.34
C LYS A 58 5.74 3.45 -21.93
N VAL A 59 6.45 2.44 -22.46
CA VAL A 59 7.90 2.31 -22.33
C VAL A 59 8.63 3.54 -22.88
N GLY A 60 9.57 4.08 -22.11
CA GLY A 60 10.42 5.21 -22.49
C GLY A 60 9.76 6.60 -22.42
N GLU A 61 8.47 6.69 -22.06
CA GLU A 61 7.76 7.95 -21.85
C GLU A 61 7.57 8.21 -20.35
N ILE A 62 7.57 9.49 -19.95
CA ILE A 62 7.25 9.87 -18.56
C ILE A 62 5.74 9.81 -18.35
N GLU A 63 5.34 9.07 -17.34
CA GLU A 63 3.95 8.85 -16.99
C GLU A 63 3.59 9.54 -15.69
N TYR A 64 2.34 10.00 -15.60
CA TYR A 64 1.76 10.56 -14.38
C TYR A 64 0.35 10.00 -14.21
N ILE A 65 0.06 9.44 -13.04
CA ILE A 65 -1.30 9.02 -12.70
C ILE A 65 -1.71 9.52 -11.31
N ASP A 66 -3.01 9.60 -11.10
CA ASP A 66 -3.57 9.84 -9.78
C ASP A 66 -3.47 8.56 -8.94
N GLU A 67 -2.80 8.67 -7.80
CA GLU A 67 -2.60 7.58 -6.84
C GLU A 67 -3.14 7.95 -5.47
N VAL A 68 -3.23 6.96 -4.60
CA VAL A 68 -3.42 7.16 -3.17
C VAL A 68 -2.30 6.53 -2.37
N LYS A 69 -1.93 7.18 -1.28
CA LYS A 69 -1.12 6.60 -0.21
C LYS A 69 -2.06 6.01 0.83
N ILE A 70 -2.00 4.70 1.04
CA ILE A 70 -2.76 3.97 2.06
C ILE A 70 -1.81 3.67 3.22
N GLU A 71 -2.14 4.12 4.43
CA GLU A 71 -1.32 3.90 5.64
C GLU A 71 -2.11 3.16 6.73
N MET A 72 -1.47 2.19 7.39
CA MET A 72 -2.10 1.45 8.50
C MET A 72 -1.09 1.11 9.61
N GLU A 73 -1.56 1.05 10.85
CA GLU A 73 -0.80 0.47 11.96
C GLU A 73 -0.83 -1.06 11.92
N CYS A 74 0.27 -1.69 12.32
CA CYS A 74 0.43 -3.14 12.29
C CYS A 74 1.24 -3.65 13.49
N PRO A 75 0.76 -4.65 14.24
CA PRO A 75 1.54 -5.30 15.28
C PRO A 75 2.80 -5.98 14.74
N ASP A 76 3.86 -6.01 15.55
CA ASP A 76 5.19 -6.52 15.15
C ASP A 76 5.16 -7.96 14.65
N LYS A 77 4.34 -8.80 15.29
CA LYS A 77 4.16 -10.21 14.89
C LYS A 77 3.42 -10.42 13.57
N ALA A 78 2.77 -9.38 13.04
CA ALA A 78 1.92 -9.44 11.86
C ALA A 78 2.55 -8.77 10.64
N ILE A 79 3.56 -7.91 10.80
CA ILE A 79 4.07 -7.04 9.72
C ILE A 79 4.48 -7.81 8.47
N GLN A 80 5.20 -8.93 8.63
CA GLN A 80 5.61 -9.74 7.47
C GLN A 80 4.39 -10.29 6.70
N LYS A 81 3.41 -10.85 7.42
CA LYS A 81 2.18 -11.39 6.81
C LYS A 81 1.36 -10.30 6.12
N VAL A 82 1.34 -9.10 6.70
CA VAL A 82 0.63 -7.94 6.14
C VAL A 82 1.30 -7.48 4.86
N VAL A 83 2.64 -7.34 4.84
CA VAL A 83 3.38 -6.98 3.63
C VAL A 83 3.12 -7.99 2.50
N ASP A 84 3.19 -9.30 2.80
CA ASP A 84 2.94 -10.34 1.81
C ASP A 84 1.49 -10.31 1.28
N ALA A 85 0.51 -10.02 2.16
CA ALA A 85 -0.90 -9.92 1.78
C ALA A 85 -1.17 -8.70 0.91
N VAL A 86 -0.58 -7.54 1.25
CA VAL A 86 -0.70 -6.31 0.46
C VAL A 86 -0.09 -6.50 -0.92
N LYS A 87 1.11 -7.09 -1.01
CA LYS A 87 1.75 -7.37 -2.32
C LYS A 87 0.87 -8.24 -3.22
N LYS A 88 0.21 -9.26 -2.67
CA LYS A 88 -0.69 -10.14 -3.43
C LYS A 88 -1.99 -9.48 -3.87
N ALA A 89 -2.49 -8.51 -3.10
CA ALA A 89 -3.71 -7.77 -3.42
C ALA A 89 -3.44 -6.58 -4.36
N HIS A 90 -2.18 -6.19 -4.52
CA HIS A 90 -1.79 -5.03 -5.32
C HIS A 90 -1.87 -5.34 -6.82
N PRO A 91 -2.33 -4.39 -7.67
CA PRO A 91 -2.35 -4.58 -9.12
C PRO A 91 -0.98 -4.44 -9.79
N TYR A 92 0.01 -3.84 -9.11
CA TYR A 92 1.35 -3.63 -9.68
C TYR A 92 2.22 -4.87 -9.50
N GLU A 93 3.06 -5.13 -10.50
CA GLU A 93 4.10 -6.15 -10.45
C GLU A 93 5.12 -5.84 -9.34
N GLU A 94 5.66 -4.63 -9.35
CA GLU A 94 6.60 -4.14 -8.34
C GLU A 94 5.89 -3.20 -7.36
N VAL A 95 5.63 -3.71 -6.15
CA VAL A 95 4.86 -2.98 -5.14
C VAL A 95 5.80 -2.31 -4.14
N VAL A 96 5.75 -0.97 -4.10
CA VAL A 96 6.50 -0.16 -3.13
C VAL A 96 5.72 -0.10 -1.81
N ILE A 97 6.32 -0.66 -0.75
CA ILE A 97 5.76 -0.63 0.60
C ILE A 97 6.85 -0.17 1.56
N ASP A 98 6.61 0.96 2.23
CA ASP A 98 7.50 1.46 3.28
C ASP A 98 6.99 1.06 4.66
N VAL A 99 7.90 0.65 5.54
CA VAL A 99 7.60 0.12 6.87
C VAL A 99 8.44 0.83 7.92
N PHE A 100 7.78 1.49 8.86
CA PHE A 100 8.41 2.26 9.93
C PHE A 100 8.14 1.58 11.27
N LYS A 101 9.21 1.30 12.02
CA LYS A 101 9.07 0.90 13.42
C LYS A 101 8.66 2.12 14.23
N MET A 102 7.55 2.01 14.94
CA MET A 102 6.96 3.08 15.72
C MET A 102 7.31 2.90 17.20
N GLU A 103 7.81 3.98 17.80
CA GLU A 103 7.80 4.14 19.25
C GLU A 103 6.43 4.66 19.69
N ARG A 104 5.97 4.21 20.85
CA ARG A 104 4.74 4.73 21.46
C ARG A 104 5.13 5.45 22.74
N PHE A 105 4.68 6.68 22.85
CA PHE A 105 4.72 7.47 24.07
C PHE A 105 3.30 7.43 24.63
N GLU A 106 3.14 6.79 25.79
CA GLU A 106 1.88 6.80 26.54
C GLU A 106 1.73 8.10 27.33
#